data_AF-A0AAV9L4Z3-F1
#
_entry.id   AF-A0AAV9L4Z3-F1
#
_cell.length_a   1.000
_cell.length_b   1.000
_cell.length_c   1.000
_cell.angle_alpha   90.00
_cell.angle_beta   90.00
_cell.angle_gamma   90.00
#
_symmetry.space_group_name_H-M   'P 1'
#
loop_
_entity.id
_entity.type
_entity.pdbx_description
1 polymer ?
#
loop_
_entity_poly.entity_id
_entity_poly.type
_entity_poly.pdbx_seq_one_letter_code
_entity_poly.pdbx_strand_id
1 'polypeptide(L)'
;MLDAYKTGKLPLQQRNCDVYITTSTLAFKFEKLDFGFGKPTRVSQGIGPISNFFILTNTPDDDHDRGVEAFVNLNEQDMSVFKNDKDLLQFAIPV
;
A
#
# COMPACT_ATOMS: atom_id res chain seq x y z
N MET A 1 -16.09 14.91 5.66
CA MET A 1 -16.65 13.63 6.15
C MET A 1 -18.17 13.57 5.95
N LEU A 2 -18.93 14.55 6.47
CA LEU A 2 -20.40 14.59 6.33
C LEU A 2 -20.90 14.42 4.87
N ASP A 3 -20.25 15.05 3.90
CA ASP A 3 -20.69 14.96 2.49
C ASP A 3 -20.34 13.62 1.83
N ALA A 4 -19.36 12.87 2.35
CA ALA A 4 -19.12 11.49 1.92
C ALA A 4 -20.27 10.57 2.37
N TYR A 5 -20.78 10.76 3.60
CA TYR A 5 -21.99 10.07 4.08
C TYR A 5 -23.24 10.40 3.25
N LYS A 6 -23.41 11.66 2.83
CA LYS A 6 -24.56 12.07 2.00
C LYS A 6 -24.48 11.57 0.55
N THR A 7 -23.29 11.53 -0.03
CA THR A 7 -23.10 11.21 -1.47
C THR A 7 -22.74 9.76 -1.74
N GLY A 8 -22.37 8.98 -0.71
CA GLY A 8 -21.78 7.65 -0.86
C GLY A 8 -20.39 7.64 -1.51
N LYS A 9 -19.86 8.81 -1.89
CA LYS A 9 -18.56 8.96 -2.56
C LYS A 9 -17.48 9.34 -1.55
N LEU A 10 -16.34 8.65 -1.60
CA LEU A 10 -15.14 9.09 -0.89
C LEU A 10 -14.73 10.49 -1.39
N PRO A 11 -14.11 11.35 -0.55
CA PRO A 11 -13.72 12.71 -0.95
C PRO A 11 -12.84 12.79 -2.21
N LEU A 12 -12.14 11.69 -2.52
CA LEU A 12 -11.27 11.52 -3.67
C LEU A 12 -12.05 11.35 -4.98
N GLN A 13 -13.19 10.65 -4.93
CA GLN A 13 -14.10 10.38 -6.06
C GLN A 13 -14.96 11.59 -6.45
N GLN A 14 -14.73 12.75 -5.84
CA GLN A 14 -15.40 14.02 -6.13
C GLN A 14 -14.52 14.97 -6.97
N ARG A 15 -13.29 14.55 -7.33
CA ARG A 15 -12.36 15.30 -8.17
C ARG A 15 -12.62 15.00 -9.65
N ASN A 16 -12.45 16.00 -10.52
CA ASN A 16 -12.50 15.84 -11.98
C ASN A 16 -11.14 15.39 -12.56
N CYS A 17 -10.43 14.53 -11.84
CA CYS A 17 -9.14 13.98 -12.23
C CYS A 17 -8.90 12.66 -11.49
N ASP A 18 -8.06 11.78 -12.05
CA ASP A 18 -7.64 10.58 -11.35
C ASP A 18 -6.80 10.96 -10.14
N VAL A 19 -7.14 10.36 -8.99
CA VAL A 19 -6.42 10.57 -7.74
C VAL A 19 -5.81 9.25 -7.31
N TYR A 20 -4.48 9.25 -7.19
CA TYR A 20 -3.72 8.17 -6.60
C TYR A 20 -3.15 8.64 -5.26
N ILE A 21 -3.20 7.79 -4.24
CA ILE A 21 -2.63 8.07 -2.92
C ILE A 21 -1.52 7.07 -2.64
N THR A 22 -0.39 7.58 -2.19
CA THR A 22 0.72 6.77 -1.69
C THR A 22 1.00 7.11 -0.23
N THR A 23 1.13 6.08 0.60
CA THR A 23 1.63 6.19 1.98
C THR A 23 2.95 5.43 2.08
N SER A 24 3.96 6.01 2.73
CA SER A 24 5.20 5.31 3.05
C SER A 24 5.28 5.08 4.55
N THR A 25 5.52 3.82 4.94
CA THR A 25 5.79 3.43 6.33
C THR A 25 7.21 2.90 6.53
N LEU A 26 8.13 3.14 5.58
CA LEU A 26 9.54 2.70 5.64
C LEU A 26 10.28 3.16 6.91
N ALA A 27 9.96 4.34 7.42
CA ALA A 27 10.54 4.88 8.66
C ALA A 27 10.06 4.15 9.93
N PHE A 28 8.95 3.41 9.86
CA PHE A 28 8.38 2.70 11.00
C PHE A 28 8.95 1.28 11.07
N LYS A 29 9.59 0.99 12.19
CA LYS A 29 10.20 -0.32 12.49
C LYS A 29 9.21 -1.22 13.21
N PHE A 30 8.07 -1.49 12.57
CA PHE A 30 6.99 -2.28 13.15
C PHE A 30 7.46 -3.68 13.61
N GLU A 31 8.40 -4.26 12.86
CA GLU A 31 9.07 -5.53 13.15
C GLU A 31 9.86 -5.54 14.48
N LYS A 32 10.18 -4.36 15.02
CA LYS A 32 10.95 -4.21 16.28
C LYS A 32 10.09 -3.79 17.47
N LEU A 33 8.78 -3.62 17.28
CA LEU A 33 7.86 -3.32 18.38
C LEU A 33 7.66 -4.58 19.25
N ASP A 34 7.83 -4.42 20.56
CA ASP A 34 7.49 -5.42 21.56
C ASP A 34 6.73 -4.74 22.69
N PHE A 35 5.53 -5.24 22.97
CA PHE A 35 4.63 -4.72 24.01
C PHE A 35 4.56 -5.64 25.24
N GLY A 36 5.53 -6.56 25.39
CA GLY A 36 5.57 -7.60 26.42
C GLY A 36 5.08 -8.98 25.94
N PHE A 37 4.85 -9.14 24.64
CA PHE A 37 4.40 -10.40 24.01
C PHE A 37 5.43 -10.96 23.02
N GLY A 38 6.59 -10.32 22.88
CA GLY A 38 7.55 -10.58 21.81
C GLY A 38 7.29 -9.72 20.57
N LYS A 39 8.24 -9.76 19.63
CA LYS A 39 8.15 -9.07 18.34
C LYS A 39 7.11 -9.73 17.42
N PRO A 40 6.44 -8.96 16.54
CA PRO A 40 5.50 -9.53 15.57
C PRO A 40 6.21 -10.39 14.52
N THR A 41 5.72 -11.61 14.30
CA THR A 41 6.22 -12.51 13.24
C THR A 41 5.95 -11.96 11.82
N ARG A 42 4.90 -11.15 11.66
CA ARG A 42 4.56 -10.47 10.42
C ARG A 42 3.82 -9.18 10.72
N VAL A 43 4.06 -8.17 9.89
CA VAL A 43 3.30 -6.92 9.85
C VAL A 43 2.54 -6.88 8.53
N SER A 44 1.28 -6.44 8.55
CA SER A 44 0.48 -6.21 7.36
C SER A 44 -0.38 -4.96 7.54
N GLN A 45 -0.78 -4.33 6.44
CA GLN A 45 -1.75 -3.23 6.47
C GLN A 45 -3.13 -3.71 6.04
N GLY A 46 -4.17 -3.27 6.75
CA GLY A 46 -5.54 -3.49 6.34
C GLY A 46 -5.89 -2.59 5.15
N ILE A 47 -6.14 -3.20 4.00
CA ILE A 47 -6.57 -2.48 2.80
C ILE A 47 -8.09 -2.29 2.89
N GLY A 48 -8.53 -1.03 2.98
CA GLY A 48 -9.95 -0.66 2.90
C GLY A 48 -10.48 -0.68 1.45
N PRO A 49 -11.75 -0.34 1.21
CA PRO A 49 -12.37 -0.33 -0.12
C PRO A 49 -11.92 0.87 -1.00
N ILE A 50 -10.65 1.26 -0.90
CA ILE A 50 -10.07 2.44 -1.54
C ILE A 50 -9.18 1.96 -2.70
N SER A 51 -9.70 2.03 -3.93
CA SER A 51 -8.89 1.90 -5.14
C SER A 51 -7.91 3.07 -5.27
N ASN A 52 -6.89 2.91 -6.10
CA ASN A 52 -5.87 3.90 -6.42
C ASN A 52 -4.99 4.22 -5.20
N PHE A 53 -4.70 3.18 -4.41
CA PHE A 53 -3.97 3.29 -3.15
C PHE A 53 -2.70 2.43 -3.16
N PHE A 54 -1.59 3.04 -2.73
CA PHE A 54 -0.26 2.44 -2.68
C PHE A 54 0.32 2.57 -1.27
N ILE A 55 0.95 1.51 -0.78
CA ILE A 55 1.62 1.47 0.52
C ILE A 55 3.03 0.95 0.33
N LEU A 56 4.04 1.71 0.75
CA LEU A 56 5.44 1.29 0.75
C LEU A 56 5.85 0.90 2.18
N THR A 57 6.30 -0.33 2.38
CA THR A 57 6.80 -0.83 3.68
C THR A 57 8.11 -1.59 3.52
N ASN A 58 8.84 -1.79 4.62
CA ASN A 58 10.03 -2.65 4.63
C ASN A 58 9.60 -4.11 4.43
N THR A 59 10.43 -4.91 3.77
CA THR A 59 10.36 -6.38 3.85
C THR A 59 10.46 -6.84 5.31
N PRO A 60 9.83 -7.97 5.69
CA PRO A 60 9.93 -8.47 7.06
C PRO A 60 11.38 -8.79 7.47
N ASP A 61 11.92 -7.92 8.37
CA ASP A 61 13.34 -7.67 8.76
C ASP A 61 13.82 -6.28 8.26
N ASP A 62 15.04 -6.12 7.76
CA ASP A 62 16.12 -7.09 7.56
C ASP A 62 17.39 -6.70 8.33
N ASP A 63 18.22 -7.70 8.69
CA ASP A 63 19.45 -7.46 9.47
C ASP A 63 20.58 -6.85 8.62
N HIS A 64 20.64 -7.13 7.30
CA HIS A 64 21.73 -6.65 6.43
C HIS A 64 21.30 -5.91 5.15
N ASP A 65 20.20 -6.27 4.48
CA ASP A 65 19.70 -5.55 3.29
C ASP A 65 18.17 -5.45 3.32
N ARG A 66 17.63 -4.24 3.60
CA ARG A 66 16.18 -3.99 3.67
C ARG A 66 15.59 -3.75 2.29
N GLY A 67 14.74 -4.65 1.84
CA GLY A 67 13.89 -4.47 0.67
C GLY A 67 12.68 -3.55 0.94
N VAL A 68 11.98 -3.18 -0.12
CA VAL A 68 10.72 -2.43 -0.08
C VAL A 68 9.62 -3.27 -0.69
N GLU A 69 8.58 -3.59 0.10
CA GLU A 69 7.32 -4.13 -0.41
C GLU A 69 6.36 -2.98 -0.75
N ALA A 70 5.70 -3.10 -1.91
CA ALA A 70 4.65 -2.19 -2.33
C ALA A 70 3.30 -2.92 -2.37
N PHE A 71 2.38 -2.60 -1.45
CA PHE A 71 0.98 -3.02 -1.58
C PHE A 71 0.27 -2.06 -2.52
N VAL A 72 -0.32 -2.61 -3.57
CA VAL A 72 -0.99 -1.86 -4.64
C VAL A 72 -2.44 -2.29 -4.72
N ASN A 73 -3.36 -1.33 -4.59
CA ASN A 73 -4.80 -1.55 -4.77
C ASN A 73 -5.31 -0.68 -5.91
N LEU A 74 -5.65 -1.32 -7.02
CA LEU A 74 -6.20 -0.73 -8.24
C LEU A 74 -7.46 -1.52 -8.64
N ASN A 75 -8.25 -0.98 -9.58
CA ASN A 75 -9.28 -1.79 -10.22
C ASN A 75 -8.62 -2.93 -11.05
N GLU A 76 -9.40 -3.96 -11.39
CA GLU A 76 -8.88 -5.17 -12.05
C GLU A 76 -8.18 -4.89 -13.40
N GLN A 77 -8.64 -3.87 -14.14
CA GLN A 77 -8.12 -3.52 -15.46
C GLN A 77 -6.74 -2.86 -15.33
N ASP A 78 -6.64 -1.83 -14.49
CA ASP A 78 -5.37 -1.15 -14.20
C ASP A 78 -4.37 -2.08 -13.51
N MET A 79 -4.83 -2.95 -12.61
CA MET A 79 -3.97 -3.94 -11.95
C MET A 79 -3.42 -4.97 -12.95
N SER A 80 -4.20 -5.36 -13.95
CA SER A 80 -3.77 -6.27 -15.02
C SER A 80 -2.66 -5.63 -15.87
N VAL A 81 -2.78 -4.35 -16.22
CA VAL A 81 -1.71 -3.60 -16.90
C VAL A 81 -0.48 -3.49 -16.00
N PHE A 82 -0.67 -3.03 -14.75
CA PHE A 82 0.41 -2.80 -13.78
C PHE A 82 1.26 -4.07 -13.53
N LYS A 83 0.63 -5.24 -13.38
CA LYS A 83 1.37 -6.51 -13.17
C LYS A 83 2.20 -6.97 -14.37
N ASN A 84 1.92 -6.47 -15.58
CA ASN A 84 2.56 -6.90 -16.82
C ASN A 84 3.42 -5.80 -17.49
N ASP A 85 3.55 -4.63 -16.84
CA ASP A 85 4.31 -3.50 -17.37
C ASP A 85 5.82 -3.81 -17.38
N LYS A 86 6.42 -3.77 -18.58
CA LYS A 86 7.83 -4.18 -18.78
C LYS A 86 8.84 -3.17 -18.23
N ASP A 87 8.44 -1.92 -18.02
CA ASP A 87 9.32 -0.90 -17.46
C ASP A 87 9.29 -0.98 -15.93
N LEU A 88 8.12 -1.27 -15.34
CA LEU A 88 8.00 -1.58 -13.91
C LEU A 88 8.73 -2.87 -13.52
N LEU A 89 8.59 -3.93 -14.32
CA LEU A 89 9.20 -5.25 -14.06
C LEU A 89 10.74 -5.26 -14.12
N GLN A 90 11.38 -4.17 -14.54
CA GLN A 90 12.83 -3.98 -14.41
C GLN A 90 13.26 -3.66 -12.96
N PHE A 91 12.33 -3.19 -12.12
CA PHE A 91 12.60 -2.71 -10.76
C PHE A 91 11.84 -3.45 -9.66
N ALA A 92 10.75 -4.15 -9.99
CA ALA A 92 9.87 -4.81 -9.05
C ALA A 92 9.55 -6.25 -9.45
N ILE A 93 9.45 -7.13 -8.46
CA ILE A 93 8.95 -8.50 -8.62
C ILE A 93 7.51 -8.52 -8.11
N PRO A 94 6.50 -8.78 -8.95
CA PRO A 94 5.12 -8.92 -8.49
C PRO A 94 4.96 -10.21 -7.67
N VAL A 95 4.22 -10.09 -6.57
CA VAL A 95 3.88 -11.19 -5.64
C VAL A 95 2.44 -11.67 -5.88
#